data_AF-A0A2V7LM91-F1
#
_entry.id   AF-A0A2V7LM91-F1
#
_cell.length_a   1.000
_cell.length_b   1.000
_cell.length_c   1.000
_cell.angle_alpha   90.00
_cell.angle_beta   90.00
_cell.angle_gamma   90.00
#
_symmetry.space_group_name_H-M   'P 1'
#
loop_
_entity.id
_entity.type
_entity.pdbx_description
1 polymer ?
#
loop_
_entity_poly.entity_id
_entity_poly.type
_entity_poly.pdbx_seq_one_letter_code
_entity_poly.pdbx_strand_id
1 'polypeptide(L)'
;MKRAGFTLIELMTVVAIIGLLAVIAIPKLTNLKGRAQLAAMKSDLRNLVTLQENYFAQNLKYAADLGTAFTVSAGNTMPIITLTGDGWTATMTSPSAGQICAVFMGSTPLNPATKEGAPACVKSGSVTVTQ
;
A
#
# COMPACT_ATOMS: atom_id res chain seq x y z
N MET A 1 -22.40 -26.25 49.16
CA MET A 1 -21.70 -26.25 47.85
C MET A 1 -20.43 -25.42 48.00
N LYS A 2 -19.23 -26.02 47.96
CA LYS A 2 -17.97 -25.28 48.12
C LYS A 2 -17.68 -24.51 46.83
N ARG A 3 -17.74 -23.18 46.89
CA ARG A 3 -17.23 -22.31 45.81
C ARG A 3 -15.71 -22.36 45.85
N ALA A 4 -15.09 -22.94 44.81
CA ALA A 4 -13.66 -22.78 44.58
C ALA A 4 -13.43 -21.33 44.12
N GLY A 5 -12.80 -20.52 44.97
CA GLY A 5 -12.38 -19.17 44.61
C GLY A 5 -11.03 -19.21 43.92
N PHE A 6 -10.90 -18.51 42.79
CA PHE A 6 -9.60 -18.23 42.17
C PHE A 6 -8.73 -17.45 43.14
N THR A 7 -7.45 -17.79 43.24
CA THR A 7 -6.54 -17.06 44.10
C THR A 7 -6.11 -15.75 43.43
N LEU A 8 -5.93 -14.69 44.22
CA LEU A 8 -5.50 -13.38 43.68
C LEU A 8 -4.12 -13.46 43.01
N ILE A 9 -3.24 -14.33 43.53
CA ILE A 9 -1.89 -14.55 42.98
C ILE A 9 -1.94 -15.21 41.60
N GLU A 10 -2.86 -16.14 41.38
CA GLU A 10 -3.03 -16.84 40.11
C GLU A 10 -3.50 -15.88 39.01
N LEU A 11 -4.42 -14.96 39.35
CA LEU A 11 -4.81 -13.89 38.44
C LEU A 11 -3.64 -12.94 38.14
N MET A 12 -2.85 -12.57 39.16
CA MET A 12 -1.70 -11.67 39.00
C MET A 12 -0.62 -12.24 38.08
N THR A 13 -0.29 -13.52 38.21
CA THR A 13 0.71 -14.15 37.33
C THR A 13 0.22 -14.23 35.88
N VAL A 14 -1.07 -14.45 35.66
CA VAL A 14 -1.66 -14.54 34.31
C VAL A 14 -1.60 -13.18 33.60
N VAL A 15 -1.99 -12.10 34.27
CA VAL A 15 -1.92 -10.76 33.66
C VAL A 15 -0.47 -10.31 33.43
N ALA A 16 0.47 -10.72 34.29
CA ALA A 16 1.89 -10.46 34.09
C ALA A 16 2.44 -11.17 32.83
N ILE A 17 2.09 -12.43 32.61
CA ILE A 17 2.50 -13.19 31.41
C ILE A 17 1.86 -12.61 30.15
N ILE A 18 0.56 -12.29 30.16
CA ILE A 18 -0.13 -11.67 29.02
C ILE A 18 0.49 -10.30 28.68
N GLY A 19 0.83 -9.50 29.70
CA GLY A 19 1.51 -8.22 29.52
C GLY A 19 2.86 -8.36 28.81
N LEU A 20 3.68 -9.34 29.20
CA LEU A 20 4.96 -9.63 28.54
C LEU A 20 4.79 -10.02 27.06
N LEU A 21 3.82 -10.88 26.76
CA LEU A 21 3.53 -11.32 25.40
C LEU A 21 3.03 -10.17 24.51
N ALA A 22 2.16 -9.30 25.05
CA ALA A 22 1.60 -8.17 24.31
C ALA A 22 2.68 -7.19 23.85
N VAL A 23 3.67 -6.89 24.70
CA VAL A 23 4.78 -5.98 24.38
C VAL A 23 5.60 -6.49 23.17
N ILE A 24 5.82 -7.80 23.06
CA ILE A 24 6.59 -8.39 21.95
C ILE A 24 5.74 -8.50 20.66
N ALA A 25 4.44 -8.76 20.80
CA ALA A 25 3.55 -9.03 19.67
C ALA A 25 3.15 -7.76 18.88
N ILE A 26 2.84 -6.66 19.56
CA ILE A 26 2.36 -5.41 18.95
C ILE A 26 3.31 -4.84 17.88
N PRO A 27 4.63 -4.65 18.14
CA PRO A 27 5.53 -4.06 17.15
C PRO A 27 5.77 -4.96 15.93
N LYS A 28 5.59 -6.28 16.06
CA LYS A 28 5.70 -7.21 14.92
C LYS A 28 4.52 -7.06 13.96
N LEU A 29 3.31 -6.90 14.49
CA LEU A 29 2.10 -6.81 13.67
C LEU A 29 2.06 -5.53 12.82
N THR A 30 2.52 -4.40 13.34
CA THR A 30 2.54 -3.12 12.60
C THR A 30 3.47 -3.18 11.38
N ASN A 31 4.65 -3.78 11.54
CA ASN A 31 5.60 -3.97 10.45
C ASN A 31 5.07 -4.92 9.36
N LEU A 32 4.40 -6.01 9.76
CA LEU A 32 3.80 -6.95 8.79
C LEU A 32 2.69 -6.29 7.96
N LYS A 33 1.82 -5.50 8.59
CA LYS A 33 0.77 -4.75 7.90
C LYS A 33 1.35 -3.77 6.88
N GLY A 34 2.39 -3.02 7.23
CA GLY A 34 3.05 -2.10 6.29
C GLY A 34 3.67 -2.81 5.09
N ARG A 35 4.29 -3.98 5.28
CA ARG A 35 4.84 -4.77 4.16
C ARG A 35 3.76 -5.38 3.28
N ALA A 36 2.66 -5.85 3.87
CA ALA A 36 1.51 -6.35 3.13
C ALA A 36 0.87 -5.27 2.26
N GLN A 37 0.70 -4.05 2.80
CA GLN A 37 0.18 -2.92 2.02
C GLN A 37 1.13 -2.48 0.91
N LEU A 38 2.43 -2.43 1.16
CA LEU A 38 3.42 -2.16 0.10
C LEU A 38 3.37 -3.19 -1.03
N ALA A 39 3.21 -4.47 -0.71
CA ALA A 39 3.07 -5.52 -1.71
C ALA A 39 1.77 -5.36 -2.51
N ALA A 40 0.66 -5.05 -1.84
CA ALA A 40 -0.63 -4.78 -2.47
C ALA A 40 -0.55 -3.58 -3.43
N MET A 41 0.01 -2.44 -2.99
CA MET A 41 0.17 -1.25 -3.84
C MET A 41 1.00 -1.53 -5.09
N LYS A 42 2.10 -2.30 -4.96
CA LYS A 42 2.92 -2.69 -6.12
C LYS A 42 2.16 -3.60 -7.07
N SER A 43 1.33 -4.50 -6.54
CA SER A 43 0.48 -5.38 -7.35
C SER A 43 -0.60 -4.57 -8.08
N ASP A 44 -1.27 -3.66 -7.38
CA ASP A 44 -2.29 -2.79 -7.95
C ASP A 44 -1.72 -1.93 -9.08
N LEU A 45 -0.54 -1.32 -8.88
CA LEU A 45 0.13 -0.52 -9.92
C LEU A 45 0.61 -1.36 -11.11
N ARG A 46 1.01 -2.63 -10.92
CA ARG A 46 1.32 -3.52 -12.05
C ARG A 46 0.07 -3.88 -12.84
N ASN A 47 -1.03 -4.15 -12.15
CA ASN A 47 -2.32 -4.38 -12.80
C ASN A 47 -2.78 -3.14 -13.57
N LEU A 48 -2.56 -1.95 -13.02
CA LEU A 48 -2.82 -0.68 -13.69
C LEU A 48 -2.05 -0.59 -15.02
N VAL A 49 -0.75 -0.90 -15.01
CA VAL A 49 0.05 -0.94 -16.25
C VAL A 49 -0.58 -1.86 -17.28
N THR A 50 -0.92 -3.11 -16.89
CA THR A 50 -1.55 -4.06 -17.82
C THR A 50 -2.87 -3.56 -18.39
N LEU A 51 -3.73 -2.96 -17.57
CA LEU A 51 -5.00 -2.39 -18.04
C LEU A 51 -4.80 -1.24 -19.01
N GLN A 52 -3.78 -0.42 -18.75
CA GLN A 52 -3.47 0.74 -19.55
C GLN A 52 -2.90 0.34 -20.92
N GLU A 53 -2.06 -0.70 -20.98
CA GLU A 53 -1.61 -1.32 -22.22
C GLU A 53 -2.78 -1.94 -23.00
N ASN A 54 -3.71 -2.63 -22.32
CA ASN A 54 -4.90 -3.17 -22.95
C ASN A 54 -5.81 -2.06 -23.53
N TYR A 55 -5.96 -0.95 -22.81
CA TYR A 55 -6.73 0.20 -23.28
C TYR A 55 -6.06 0.86 -24.49
N PHE A 56 -4.73 0.99 -24.47
CA PHE A 56 -3.95 1.50 -25.59
C PHE A 56 -4.08 0.61 -26.84
N ALA A 57 -4.03 -0.71 -26.68
CA ALA A 57 -4.21 -1.65 -27.79
C ALA A 57 -5.56 -1.49 -28.49
N GLN A 58 -6.60 -1.06 -27.78
CA GLN A 58 -7.95 -0.87 -28.33
C GLN A 58 -8.21 0.55 -28.85
N ASN A 59 -7.63 1.57 -28.20
CA ASN A 59 -7.97 2.97 -28.44
C ASN A 59 -6.82 3.82 -29.00
N LEU A 60 -5.62 3.23 -29.14
CA LEU A 60 -4.37 3.89 -29.53
C LEU A 60 -4.01 5.11 -28.68
N LYS A 61 -4.54 5.16 -27.46
CA LYS A 61 -4.33 6.23 -26.49
C LYS A 61 -4.41 5.69 -25.08
N TYR A 62 -3.75 6.36 -24.16
CA TYR A 62 -3.81 6.10 -22.73
C TYR A 62 -5.02 6.82 -22.09
N ALA A 63 -5.64 6.19 -21.09
CA ALA A 63 -6.74 6.77 -20.32
C ALA A 63 -6.21 7.52 -19.09
N ALA A 64 -6.76 8.71 -18.81
CA ALA A 64 -6.55 9.42 -17.55
C ALA A 64 -7.44 8.86 -16.41
N ASP A 65 -8.49 8.13 -16.76
CA ASP A 65 -9.38 7.46 -15.82
C ASP A 65 -9.86 6.13 -16.43
N LEU A 66 -9.71 5.05 -15.66
CA LEU A 66 -10.15 3.70 -16.03
C LEU A 66 -11.52 3.36 -15.43
N GLY A 67 -12.12 4.25 -14.64
CA GLY A 67 -13.41 4.07 -14.01
C GLY A 67 -13.46 2.78 -13.18
N THR A 68 -14.50 1.97 -13.40
CA THR A 68 -14.71 0.70 -12.68
C THR A 68 -13.83 -0.46 -13.17
N ALA A 69 -13.09 -0.29 -14.27
CA ALA A 69 -12.20 -1.33 -14.78
C ALA A 69 -10.96 -1.52 -13.90
N PHE A 70 -10.63 -0.53 -13.06
CA PHE A 70 -9.55 -0.61 -12.09
C PHE A 70 -10.10 -0.53 -10.67
N THR A 71 -9.68 -1.48 -9.83
CA THR A 71 -10.00 -1.50 -8.40
C THR A 71 -8.71 -1.57 -7.59
N VAL A 72 -8.66 -0.81 -6.51
CA VAL A 72 -7.53 -0.81 -5.58
C VAL A 72 -7.75 -1.77 -4.42
N SER A 73 -6.65 -2.31 -3.90
CA SER A 73 -6.68 -3.09 -2.67
C SER A 73 -7.13 -2.25 -1.47
N ALA A 74 -7.79 -2.89 -0.51
CA ALA A 74 -8.34 -2.21 0.67
C ALA A 74 -7.26 -1.46 1.47
N GLY A 75 -7.52 -0.19 1.79
CA GLY A 75 -6.59 0.69 2.50
C GLY A 75 -5.63 1.49 1.60
N ASN A 76 -5.75 1.37 0.28
CA ASN A 76 -5.06 2.21 -0.69
C ASN A 76 -6.04 3.23 -1.31
N THR A 77 -5.54 4.40 -1.67
CA THR A 77 -6.32 5.38 -2.44
C THR A 77 -6.31 5.03 -3.92
N MET A 78 -7.35 5.45 -4.66
CA MET A 78 -7.30 5.40 -6.13
C MET A 78 -6.07 6.15 -6.64
N PRO A 79 -5.38 5.61 -7.67
CA PRO A 79 -4.21 6.24 -8.21
C PRO A 79 -4.61 7.50 -9.00
N ILE A 80 -3.82 8.54 -8.86
CA ILE A 80 -3.91 9.73 -9.71
C ILE A 80 -3.10 9.42 -10.97
N ILE A 81 -3.76 9.38 -12.13
CA ILE A 81 -3.11 9.14 -13.42
C ILE A 81 -2.93 10.48 -14.12
N THR A 82 -1.73 10.76 -14.60
CA THR A 82 -1.40 11.97 -15.37
C THR A 82 -0.80 11.55 -16.71
N LEU A 83 -1.47 11.93 -17.80
CA LEU A 83 -0.98 11.67 -19.15
C LEU A 83 0.20 12.59 -19.45
N THR A 84 1.20 12.05 -20.15
CA THR A 84 2.36 12.80 -20.63
C THR A 84 2.43 12.73 -22.15
N GLY A 85 3.42 13.37 -22.76
CA GLY A 85 3.51 13.46 -24.23
C GLY A 85 3.67 12.11 -24.91
N ASP A 86 4.33 11.16 -24.26
CA ASP A 86 4.70 9.83 -24.77
C ASP A 86 4.21 8.68 -23.89
N GLY A 87 3.50 8.97 -22.79
CA GLY A 87 3.07 7.96 -21.85
C GLY A 87 2.16 8.49 -20.75
N TRP A 88 2.40 8.02 -19.52
CA TRP A 88 1.61 8.39 -18.36
C TRP A 88 2.37 8.09 -17.07
N THR A 89 1.99 8.78 -16.01
CA THR A 89 2.45 8.51 -14.64
C THR A 89 1.25 8.17 -13.77
N ALA A 90 1.45 7.36 -12.74
CA ALA A 90 0.44 7.13 -11.72
C ALA A 90 1.04 7.12 -10.32
N THR A 91 0.35 7.77 -9.39
CA THR A 91 0.72 7.79 -7.96
C THR A 91 -0.40 7.21 -7.13
N MET A 92 -0.04 6.31 -6.21
CA MET A 92 -0.94 5.70 -5.24
C MET A 92 -0.43 5.95 -3.83
N THR A 93 -1.33 6.21 -2.90
CA THR A 93 -1.00 6.43 -1.49
C THR A 93 -1.71 5.41 -0.61
N SER A 94 -1.03 4.91 0.41
CA SER A 94 -1.67 4.13 1.48
C SER A 94 -1.64 4.96 2.77
N PRO A 95 -2.79 5.56 3.18
CA PRO A 95 -2.86 6.38 4.39
C PRO A 95 -2.53 5.60 5.65
N SER A 96 -2.89 4.31 5.70
CA SER A 96 -2.67 3.43 6.85
C SER A 96 -1.22 2.98 7.02
N ALA A 97 -0.45 2.86 5.93
CA ALA A 97 0.98 2.52 5.98
C ALA A 97 1.89 3.76 5.94
N GLY A 98 1.36 4.94 5.58
CA GLY A 98 2.15 6.15 5.37
C GLY A 98 3.16 5.99 4.23
N GLN A 99 2.74 5.34 3.14
CA GLN A 99 3.57 5.03 1.97
C GLN A 99 2.98 5.62 0.70
N ILE A 100 3.86 6.06 -0.20
CA ILE A 100 3.52 6.52 -1.54
C ILE A 100 4.25 5.63 -2.53
N CYS A 101 3.53 5.14 -3.53
CA CYS A 101 4.08 4.40 -4.64
C CYS A 101 3.78 5.13 -5.95
N ALA A 102 4.74 5.12 -6.86
CA ALA A 102 4.57 5.65 -8.21
C ALA A 102 4.97 4.60 -9.25
N VAL A 103 4.44 4.76 -10.45
CA VAL A 103 4.87 4.08 -11.67
C VAL A 103 4.76 5.08 -12.84
N PHE A 104 5.59 4.90 -13.86
CA PHE A 104 5.49 5.65 -15.10
C PHE A 104 5.73 4.76 -16.30
N MET A 105 5.16 5.16 -17.42
CA MET A 105 5.41 4.67 -18.77
C MET A 105 5.80 5.87 -19.64
N GLY A 106 6.76 5.71 -20.54
CA GLY A 106 7.36 6.79 -21.32
C GLY A 106 8.60 7.42 -20.66
N SER A 107 8.99 8.60 -21.15
CA SER A 107 10.25 9.27 -20.82
C SER A 107 10.21 10.19 -19.60
N THR A 108 9.04 10.35 -18.98
CA THR A 108 8.82 11.23 -17.82
C THR A 108 8.80 10.42 -16.51
N PRO A 109 9.95 10.22 -15.83
CA PRO A 109 9.99 9.51 -14.56
C PRO A 109 9.25 10.29 -13.47
N LEU A 110 8.67 9.55 -12.53
CA LEU A 110 8.00 10.12 -11.35
C LEU A 110 8.57 9.52 -10.08
N ASN A 111 9.15 10.35 -9.22
CA ASN A 111 9.69 9.92 -7.92
C ASN A 111 8.61 9.19 -7.11
N PRO A 112 8.86 7.96 -6.58
CA PRO A 112 10.13 7.22 -6.51
C PRO A 112 10.45 6.25 -7.65
N ALA A 113 9.61 6.14 -8.68
CA ALA A 113 9.86 5.26 -9.81
C ALA A 113 10.96 5.84 -10.72
N THR A 114 12.04 5.09 -10.87
CA THR A 114 13.18 5.41 -11.75
C THR A 114 13.32 4.47 -12.94
N LYS A 115 12.55 3.37 -12.94
CA LYS A 115 12.49 2.41 -14.03
C LYS A 115 11.08 2.36 -14.58
N GLU A 116 10.97 2.47 -15.90
CA GLU A 116 9.70 2.41 -16.61
C GLU A 116 8.97 1.08 -16.33
N GLY A 117 7.66 1.15 -16.16
CA GLY A 117 6.81 -0.02 -15.88
C GLY A 117 7.06 -0.72 -14.54
N ALA A 118 8.01 -0.24 -13.73
CA ALA A 118 8.37 -0.85 -12.46
C ALA A 118 7.94 0.04 -11.28
N PRO A 119 6.88 -0.35 -10.53
CA PRO A 119 6.44 0.43 -9.39
C PRO A 119 7.49 0.51 -8.28
N ALA A 120 7.74 1.72 -7.81
CA ALA A 120 8.60 1.99 -6.67
C ALA A 120 7.79 2.66 -5.57
N CYS A 121 8.22 2.47 -4.31
CA CYS A 121 7.50 2.97 -3.14
C CYS A 121 8.48 3.52 -2.12
N VAL A 122 8.08 4.60 -1.45
CA VAL A 122 8.81 5.19 -0.33
C VAL A 122 7.82 5.65 0.75
N LYS A 123 8.33 6.12 1.90
CA LYS A 123 7.47 6.67 2.96
C LYS A 123 6.94 8.04 2.54
N SER A 124 5.71 8.37 2.95
CA SER A 124 5.03 9.61 2.57
C SER A 124 5.80 10.88 2.96
N GLY A 125 6.63 10.83 4.01
CA GLY A 125 7.46 11.96 4.45
C GLY A 125 8.76 12.18 3.67
N SER A 126 9.11 11.28 2.74
CA SER A 126 10.34 11.39 1.92
C SER A 126 10.09 11.86 0.49
N VAL A 127 8.83 12.12 0.12
CA VAL A 127 8.45 12.61 -1.22
C VAL A 127 7.93 14.02 -1.09
N THR A 128 8.68 14.99 -1.59
CA THR A 128 8.09 16.24 -2.06
C THR A 128 7.27 15.87 -3.29
N VAL A 129 5.96 15.73 -3.13
CA VAL A 129 5.00 15.60 -4.24
C VAL A 129 5.01 16.94 -4.96
N THR A 130 5.97 17.14 -5.86
CA THR A 130 5.87 18.19 -6.87
C THR A 130 4.73 17.79 -7.80
N GLN A 131 3.61 18.47 -7.63
CA GLN A 131 2.57 18.60 -8.66
C GLN A 131 3.17 19.26 -9.91
#